data_AF-A0A7S3HX44-F1
#
_entry.id   AF-A0A7S3HX44-F1
#
_cell.length_a   1.000
_cell.length_b   1.000
_cell.length_c   1.000
_cell.angle_alpha   90.00
_cell.angle_beta   90.00
_cell.angle_gamma   90.00
#
_symmetry.space_group_name_H-M   'P 1'
#
loop_
_entity.id
_entity.type
_entity.pdbx_description
1 polymer ?
#
loop_
_entity_poly.entity_id
_entity_poly.type
_entity_poly.pdbx_seq_one_letter_code
_entity_poly.pdbx_strand_id
1 'polypeptide(L)'
;MSAFLKLDVFRKLPKDLSEPTFCGAVVSMVCAAVLILLTITEVHTYLKPSTSSQISIQSSHDTDTFHINVDVVLPHMPCDVVGLDLEDSLGNNVSDYYGELHKHRLTSDGSEISVESWEEKN
;
A
#
# COMPACT_ATOMS: atom_id res chain seq x y z
N MET A 1 -11.11 36.56 33.15
CA MET A 1 -9.67 36.51 32.81
C MET A 1 -8.81 36.43 34.08
N SER A 2 -9.01 35.42 34.94
CA SER A 2 -8.28 35.33 36.23
C SER A 2 -7.75 33.92 36.55
N ALA A 3 -7.87 32.96 35.63
CA ALA A 3 -7.48 31.57 35.88
C ALA A 3 -5.96 31.32 35.77
N PHE A 4 -5.23 32.12 34.98
CA PHE A 4 -3.79 31.93 34.78
C PHE A 4 -2.91 32.55 35.88
N LEU A 5 -3.46 33.36 36.80
CA LEU A 5 -2.67 33.95 37.89
C LEU A 5 -2.28 32.95 39.00
N LYS A 6 -2.80 31.72 39.00
CA LYS A 6 -2.52 30.71 40.02
C LYS A 6 -1.46 29.66 39.63
N LEU A 7 -0.88 29.76 38.43
CA LEU A 7 0.22 28.89 37.97
C LEU A 7 1.59 29.58 38.13
N ASP A 8 1.82 30.28 39.23
CA ASP A 8 3.13 30.83 39.58
C ASP A 8 3.63 30.11 40.83
N VAL A 9 4.28 28.95 40.62
CA VAL A 9 4.83 28.09 41.69
C VAL A 9 6.12 28.67 42.28
N PHE A 10 6.76 29.63 41.61
CA PHE A 10 8.05 30.17 42.02
C PHE A 10 7.94 31.51 42.74
N ARG A 11 8.81 31.73 43.73
CA ARG A 11 8.91 32.98 44.48
C ARG A 11 9.47 34.07 43.54
N LYS A 12 8.72 35.16 43.34
CA LYS A 12 9.15 36.29 42.49
C LYS A 12 10.50 36.83 42.97
N LEU A 13 11.45 36.97 42.04
CA LEU A 13 12.76 37.54 42.34
C LEU A 13 12.61 39.02 42.73
N PRO A 14 13.39 39.51 43.71
CA PRO A 14 13.44 40.93 44.04
C PRO A 14 13.93 41.73 42.83
N LYS A 15 13.29 42.88 42.58
CA LYS A 15 13.48 43.70 41.36
C LYS A 15 14.90 44.22 41.20
N ASP A 16 15.68 44.28 42.28
CA ASP A 16 17.08 44.74 42.28
C ASP A 16 18.08 43.72 41.71
N LEU A 17 17.65 42.47 41.49
CA LEU A 17 18.47 41.38 40.95
C LEU A 17 18.08 40.97 39.51
N SER A 18 17.04 41.60 38.94
CA SER A 18 16.53 41.29 37.60
C SER A 18 16.35 42.58 36.82
N GLU A 19 17.37 42.96 36.05
CA GLU A 19 17.26 44.05 35.08
C GLU A 19 16.63 43.53 33.79
N PRO A 20 15.42 44.00 33.42
CA PRO A 20 14.80 43.62 32.16
C PRO A 20 15.61 44.23 31.01
N THR A 21 16.24 43.38 30.20
CA THR A 21 16.97 43.81 29.01
C THR A 21 16.07 43.70 27.77
N PHE A 22 15.96 44.79 27.00
CA PHE A 22 15.18 44.80 25.75
C PHE A 22 15.69 43.74 24.76
N CYS A 23 17.02 43.57 24.68
CA CYS A 23 17.64 42.57 23.83
C CYS A 23 17.25 41.14 24.26
N GLY A 24 17.25 40.85 25.57
CA GLY A 24 16.81 39.55 26.10
C GLY A 24 15.33 39.26 25.82
N ALA A 25 14.48 40.28 25.87
CA ALA A 25 13.06 40.14 25.51
C ALA A 25 12.87 39.78 24.03
N VAL A 26 13.61 40.44 23.12
CA VAL A 26 13.57 40.13 21.69
C VAL A 26 14.06 38.71 21.41
N VAL A 27 15.20 38.31 22.01
CA VAL A 27 15.75 36.95 21.84
C VAL A 27 14.78 35.89 22.37
N SER A 28 14.16 36.13 23.53
CA SER A 28 13.16 35.23 24.10
C SER A 28 11.94 35.08 23.20
N MET A 29 11.45 36.18 22.62
CA MET A 29 10.31 36.16 21.70
C MET A 29 10.62 35.40 20.40
N VAL A 30 11.82 35.58 19.84
CA VAL A 30 12.28 34.81 18.67
C VAL A 30 12.41 33.33 19.00
N CYS A 31 12.99 32.99 20.15
CA CYS A 31 13.12 31.59 20.59
C CYS A 31 11.74 30.93 20.75
N ALA A 32 10.80 31.60 21.39
CA ALA A 32 9.43 31.11 21.54
C ALA A 32 8.75 30.90 20.17
N ALA A 33 8.93 31.81 19.21
CA ALA A 33 8.39 31.67 17.86
C ALA A 33 8.95 30.44 17.13
N VAL A 34 10.27 30.20 17.23
CA VAL A 34 10.92 29.03 16.63
C VAL A 34 10.42 27.73 17.26
N LEU A 35 10.30 27.67 18.60
CA LEU A 35 9.76 26.50 19.30
C LEU A 35 8.32 26.19 18.90
N ILE A 36 7.47 27.22 18.73
CA ILE A 36 6.09 27.04 18.28
C ILE A 36 6.06 26.53 16.83
N LEU A 37 6.89 27.08 15.95
CA LEU A 37 6.96 26.63 14.56
C LEU A 37 7.37 25.15 14.48
N LEU A 38 8.44 24.78 15.18
CA LEU A 38 8.96 23.41 15.21
C LEU A 38 7.92 22.41 15.73
N THR A 39 7.21 22.76 16.80
CA THR A 39 6.17 21.89 17.36
C THR A 39 5.01 21.68 16.40
N ILE A 40 4.56 22.74 15.71
CA ILE A 40 3.51 22.62 14.67
C ILE A 40 3.98 21.72 13.52
N THR A 41 5.20 21.89 13.04
CA THR A 41 5.73 21.08 11.93
C THR A 41 5.87 19.61 12.30
N GLU A 42 6.29 19.31 13.53
CA GLU A 42 6.45 17.94 14.01
C GLU A 42 5.09 17.27 14.17
N VAL A 43 4.12 17.95 14.79
CA VAL A 43 2.76 17.44 14.94
C VAL A 43 2.11 17.18 13.58
N HIS A 44 2.30 18.09 12.62
CA HIS A 44 1.78 17.90 11.27
C HIS A 44 2.45 16.70 10.56
N THR A 45 3.76 16.53 10.73
CA THR A 45 4.48 15.38 10.16
C THR A 45 4.08 14.07 10.81
N TYR A 46 3.85 14.07 12.12
CA TYR A 46 3.37 12.92 12.87
C TYR A 46 1.95 12.50 12.46
N LEU A 47 1.07 13.46 12.21
CA LEU A 47 -0.31 13.22 11.77
C LEU A 47 -0.41 12.86 10.28
N LYS A 48 0.62 13.12 9.48
CA LYS A 48 0.62 12.69 8.08
C LYS A 48 0.70 11.17 8.01
N PRO A 49 -0.29 10.50 7.38
CA PRO A 49 -0.21 9.07 7.16
C PRO A 49 0.97 8.77 6.22
N SER A 50 1.96 8.03 6.72
CA SER A 50 3.06 7.51 5.91
C SER A 50 2.65 6.13 5.38
N THR A 51 2.57 6.00 4.05
CA THR A 51 2.30 4.73 3.40
C THR A 51 3.61 3.96 3.32
N SER A 52 3.87 3.10 4.31
CA SER A 52 5.01 2.19 4.27
C SER A 52 4.52 0.83 3.78
N SER A 53 4.92 0.44 2.56
CA SER A 53 4.68 -0.89 2.03
C SER A 53 5.60 -1.88 2.74
N GLN A 54 5.11 -2.50 3.82
CA GLN A 54 5.81 -3.61 4.44
C GLN A 54 5.58 -4.87 3.62
N ILE A 55 6.66 -5.42 3.05
CA ILE A 55 6.66 -6.75 2.46
C ILE A 55 6.69 -7.74 3.63
N SER A 56 5.51 -8.14 4.09
CA SER A 56 5.36 -9.24 5.02
C SER A 56 5.37 -10.56 4.24
N ILE A 57 6.30 -11.46 4.56
CA ILE A 57 6.30 -12.83 4.04
C ILE A 57 5.14 -13.54 4.76
N GLN A 58 3.97 -13.61 4.13
CA GLN A 58 2.91 -14.48 4.62
C GLN A 58 3.35 -15.93 4.39
N SER A 59 3.82 -16.58 5.44
CA SER A 59 3.93 -18.04 5.52
C SER A 59 2.54 -18.64 5.74
N SER A 60 1.62 -18.42 4.80
CA SER A 60 0.43 -19.24 4.64
C SER A 60 0.87 -20.50 3.88
N HIS A 61 1.45 -21.44 4.62
CA HIS A 61 1.88 -22.72 4.05
C HIS A 61 0.64 -23.62 3.91
N ASP A 62 0.46 -24.16 2.69
CA ASP A 62 -0.21 -25.42 2.33
C ASP A 62 -1.60 -25.40 1.67
N THR A 63 -2.37 -24.30 1.66
CA THR A 63 -3.75 -24.32 1.08
C THR A 63 -4.16 -23.10 0.25
N ASP A 64 -3.26 -22.17 -0.07
CA ASP A 64 -3.60 -21.05 -0.95
C ASP A 64 -3.43 -21.48 -2.41
N THR A 65 -4.43 -22.20 -2.94
CA THR A 65 -4.51 -22.47 -4.38
C THR A 65 -4.92 -21.19 -5.10
N PHE A 66 -4.10 -20.74 -6.04
CA PHE A 66 -4.39 -19.55 -6.82
C PHE A 66 -5.42 -19.88 -7.92
N HIS A 67 -6.65 -19.41 -7.74
CA HIS A 67 -7.73 -19.60 -8.71
C HIS A 67 -7.59 -18.59 -9.86
N ILE A 68 -7.29 -19.11 -11.06
CA ILE A 68 -7.17 -18.33 -12.28
C ILE A 68 -8.41 -18.60 -13.14
N ASN A 69 -9.14 -17.55 -13.49
CA ASN A 69 -10.22 -17.63 -14.48
C ASN A 69 -9.81 -16.82 -15.71
N VAL A 70 -9.76 -17.49 -16.87
CA VAL A 70 -9.29 -16.90 -18.13
C VAL A 70 -10.33 -17.16 -19.21
N ASP A 71 -10.77 -16.09 -19.86
CA ASP A 71 -11.66 -16.09 -21.02
C ASP A 71 -11.00 -15.24 -22.11
N VAL A 72 -10.48 -15.90 -23.14
CA VAL A 72 -9.70 -15.27 -24.22
C VAL A 72 -10.13 -15.87 -25.55
N VAL A 73 -10.45 -15.00 -26.51
CA VAL A 73 -10.78 -15.37 -27.88
C VAL A 73 -9.59 -15.09 -28.79
N LEU A 74 -9.16 -16.12 -29.53
CA LEU A 74 -8.09 -16.03 -30.52
C LEU A 74 -8.67 -16.14 -31.94
N PRO A 75 -9.03 -15.02 -32.61
CA PRO A 75 -9.79 -15.04 -33.86
C PRO A 75 -9.03 -15.63 -35.07
N HIS A 76 -7.69 -15.67 -34.99
CA HIS A 76 -6.83 -16.11 -36.09
C HIS A 76 -6.00 -17.35 -35.74
N MET A 77 -6.31 -18.06 -34.65
CA MET A 77 -5.60 -19.28 -34.25
C MET A 77 -6.59 -20.45 -34.08
N PRO A 78 -6.31 -21.63 -34.66
CA PRO A 78 -7.13 -22.82 -34.44
C PRO A 78 -6.90 -23.38 -33.03
N CYS A 79 -7.94 -23.94 -32.41
CA CYS A 79 -7.87 -24.49 -31.05
C CYS A 79 -6.82 -25.60 -30.90
N ASP A 80 -6.57 -26.39 -31.96
CA ASP A 80 -5.63 -27.52 -31.96
C ASP A 80 -4.17 -27.12 -31.68
N VAL A 81 -3.79 -25.88 -32.00
CA VAL A 81 -2.40 -25.40 -31.84
C VAL A 81 -2.23 -24.49 -30.62
N VAL A 82 -3.33 -24.18 -29.93
CA VAL A 82 -3.32 -23.32 -28.74
C VAL A 82 -3.08 -24.21 -27.52
N GLY A 83 -1.97 -24.00 -26.84
CA GLY A 83 -1.67 -24.60 -25.53
C GLY A 83 -1.68 -23.53 -24.44
N LEU A 84 -1.92 -23.93 -23.19
CA LEU A 84 -1.74 -23.06 -22.03
C LEU A 84 -0.57 -23.56 -21.20
N ASP A 85 0.45 -22.73 -21.05
CA ASP A 85 1.60 -23.02 -20.19
C ASP A 85 1.49 -22.20 -18.90
N LEU A 86 1.75 -22.84 -17.76
CA LEU A 86 1.75 -22.22 -16.44
C LEU A 86 3.19 -22.07 -15.98
N GLU A 87 3.63 -20.86 -15.69
CA GLU A 87 4.96 -20.59 -15.13
C GLU A 87 4.83 -19.77 -13.84
N ASP A 88 5.50 -20.23 -12.78
CA ASP A 88 5.60 -19.53 -11.50
C ASP A 88 6.96 -18.83 -11.38
N SER A 89 6.99 -17.75 -10.59
CA SER A 89 8.18 -17.03 -10.12
C SER A 89 9.28 -17.92 -9.51
N LEU A 90 8.90 -19.09 -8.98
CA LEU A 90 9.83 -20.10 -8.46
C LEU A 90 10.50 -20.95 -9.56
N GLY A 91 10.13 -20.74 -10.83
CA GLY A 91 10.63 -21.49 -11.98
C GLY A 91 9.94 -22.83 -12.23
N ASN A 92 8.80 -23.08 -11.57
CA ASN A 92 7.95 -24.22 -11.89
C ASN A 92 7.22 -23.94 -13.20
N ASN A 93 7.32 -24.84 -14.17
CA ASN A 93 6.62 -24.75 -15.44
C ASN A 93 5.78 -26.02 -15.67
N VAL A 94 4.50 -25.85 -15.98
CA VAL A 94 3.61 -26.90 -16.47
C VAL A 94 3.21 -26.54 -17.88
N SER A 95 3.69 -27.31 -18.85
CA SER A 95 3.38 -27.10 -20.26
C SER A 95 2.09 -27.80 -20.67
N ASP A 96 1.35 -27.18 -21.59
CA ASP A 96 0.10 -27.69 -22.18
C ASP A 96 -0.90 -28.20 -21.13
N TYR A 97 -1.22 -27.33 -20.17
CA TYR A 97 -2.23 -27.57 -19.15
C TYR A 97 -3.62 -27.68 -19.78
N TYR A 98 -4.35 -28.77 -19.49
CA TYR A 98 -5.74 -28.97 -19.91
C TYR A 98 -6.74 -28.98 -18.76
N GLY A 99 -6.43 -29.59 -17.60
CA GLY A 99 -7.22 -29.58 -16.36
C GLY A 99 -8.73 -29.32 -16.51
N GLU A 100 -9.18 -28.18 -15.96
CA GLU A 100 -10.57 -27.67 -16.03
C GLU A 100 -10.81 -26.72 -17.22
N LEU A 101 -9.90 -26.66 -18.20
CA LEU A 101 -10.04 -25.77 -19.35
C LEU A 101 -10.98 -26.36 -20.41
N HIS A 102 -11.79 -25.47 -20.97
CA HIS A 102 -12.63 -25.76 -22.12
C HIS A 102 -12.14 -24.95 -23.32
N LYS A 103 -11.76 -25.64 -24.41
CA LYS A 103 -11.40 -24.97 -25.67
C LYS A 103 -12.64 -24.91 -26.55
N HIS A 104 -13.18 -23.71 -26.72
CA HIS A 104 -14.33 -23.47 -27.60
C HIS A 104 -13.84 -23.11 -28.99
N ARG A 105 -14.15 -23.95 -29.99
CA ARG A 105 -13.90 -23.62 -31.39
C ARG A 105 -14.99 -22.69 -31.88
N LEU A 106 -14.62 -21.49 -32.29
CA LEU A 106 -15.55 -20.47 -32.75
C LEU A 106 -15.54 -20.35 -34.28
N THR A 107 -16.70 -19.99 -34.83
CA THR A 107 -16.86 -19.56 -36.23
C THR A 107 -16.35 -18.12 -36.38
N SER A 108 -16.11 -17.67 -37.61
CA SER A 108 -15.78 -16.26 -37.90
C SER A 108 -16.81 -15.26 -37.36
N ASP A 109 -18.05 -15.70 -37.14
CA ASP A 109 -19.14 -14.89 -36.59
C ASP A 109 -19.27 -14.99 -35.05
N GLY A 110 -18.34 -15.71 -34.38
CA GLY A 110 -18.31 -15.88 -32.93
C GLY A 110 -19.22 -16.96 -32.36
N SER A 111 -19.87 -17.76 -33.21
CA SER A 111 -20.69 -18.91 -32.77
C SER A 111 -19.84 -20.13 -32.45
N GLU A 112 -20.18 -20.82 -31.35
CA GLU A 112 -19.52 -22.06 -30.93
C GLU A 112 -19.83 -23.22 -31.89
N ILE A 113 -18.78 -23.89 -32.37
CA ILE A 113 -18.84 -25.05 -33.28
C ILE A 113 -18.65 -26.34 -32.50
N SER A 114 -17.63 -26.36 -31.63
CA SER A 114 -17.27 -27.53 -30.83
C SER A 114 -16.59 -27.09 -29.54
N VAL A 115 -16.74 -27.90 -28.49
CA VAL A 115 -16.03 -27.74 -27.22
C VAL A 115 -15.11 -28.94 -27.08
N GLU A 116 -13.85 -28.69 -26.77
CA GLU A 116 -12.88 -29.76 -26.46
C GLU A 116 -12.57 -29.70 -24.96
N SER A 117 -12.83 -30.82 -24.28
CA SER A 117 -12.51 -31.06 -22.87
C SER A 117 -11.53 -32.21 -22.71
N TRP A 118 -10.75 -32.22 -21.63
CA TRP A 118 -9.79 -33.29 -21.34
C TRP A 118 -10.45 -34.68 -21.21
N GLU A 119 -11.67 -34.73 -20.68
CA GLU A 119 -12.44 -35.97 -20.50
C GLU A 119 -12.81 -36.66 -21.82
N GLU A 120 -12.88 -35.93 -22.94
CA GLU A 120 -13.25 -36.49 -24.24
C GLU A 120 -12.06 -37.06 -25.03
N LYS A 121 -10.82 -36.81 -24.57
CA LYS A 121 -9.59 -37.30 -25.21
C LYS A 121 -9.07 -38.63 -24.66
N ASN A 122 -9.68 -39.19 -23.61
CA ASN A 122 -9.34 -40.47 -22.97
C ASN A 122 -10.51 -41.46 -23.03
#